data_AF-A0A534USU6-F1
#
_entry.id   AF-A0A534USU6-F1
#
_cell.length_a   1.000
_cell.length_b   1.000
_cell.length_c   1.000
_cell.angle_alpha   90.00
_cell.angle_beta   90.00
_cell.angle_gamma   90.00
#
_symmetry.space_group_name_H-M   'P 1'
#
loop_
_entity.id
_entity.type
_entity.pdbx_description
1 polymer ?
#
loop_
_entity_poly.entity_id
_entity_poly.type
_entity_poly.pdbx_seq_one_letter_code
_entity_poly.pdbx_strand_id
1 'polypeptide(L)'
;MARYLARIRRRGPGGPRLPSPRPLRLSPGPRARALRAPGPAAGRVEHLRLRALRFRRSPGDPRGRQCLLEEHVSRRGVRERGLAASGWPGQVGRGHPAASDAGAAERCSGGAARGAAGGRRHLGGGPRRVRAARASGRRLARERLAHRRGDPLPPGSGLGEERAVTERIGVIGLSHLGLVTSACLSSMGFEVTAVGDPARAASLASGTLPVDEPGLPDLLARTPPTFSGDFGALEGAETIIVALDTVTDDENRADLSELERHVDQALPWLPAEGVVALMSQVPVGYTRALARRLREKRPDLRSRLYYWVETLVIGEAVARYLSPERIILGGSDWLGGPEAGHTPEPTLDALVARFGCPVIRMNYESAELCKAAINLYLAASVTYANALADLCEVTGASMAAMLPALRSDRRIGPHAYIRPGLGLAGGNLERDLVQLRELAMSHGTDAGLPALILERSAARYAWLRRAVDRHVLRDGARPRVALWGLAYKKNSRSTKNAISLRLLRDLAGRAVVTAYDPQVTLPPTADVRMASSALQATEGADALVILTDWDEFATVDPSALKERLRSPVVVDAAGVLDGAHCRRVGLTRVTIGESP
;
A
#
# COMPACT_ATOMS: atom_id res chain seq x y z
N MET A 1 -13.05 18.50 -19.63
CA MET A 1 -14.29 17.73 -19.91
C MET A 1 -14.77 17.87 -21.35
N ALA A 2 -15.00 19.07 -21.90
CA ALA A 2 -15.49 19.25 -23.28
C ALA A 2 -14.58 18.65 -24.38
N ARG A 3 -13.24 18.79 -24.26
CA ARG A 3 -12.28 18.17 -25.20
C ARG A 3 -12.19 16.63 -25.08
N TYR A 4 -12.49 16.10 -23.89
CA TYR A 4 -12.54 14.64 -23.63
C TYR A 4 -13.87 14.03 -24.14
N LEU A 5 -14.98 14.73 -23.94
CA LEU A 5 -16.31 14.37 -24.47
C LEU A 5 -16.39 14.50 -26.00
N ALA A 6 -15.67 15.47 -26.61
CA ALA A 6 -15.61 15.64 -28.06
C ALA A 6 -14.85 14.50 -28.76
N ARG A 7 -13.88 13.86 -28.09
CA ARG A 7 -13.13 12.71 -28.64
C ARG A 7 -13.96 11.43 -28.68
N ILE A 8 -14.92 11.27 -27.76
CA ILE A 8 -15.80 10.09 -27.67
C ILE A 8 -17.01 10.21 -28.61
N ARG A 9 -17.52 11.42 -28.88
CA ARG A 9 -18.60 11.66 -29.85
C ARG A 9 -18.26 11.29 -31.31
N ARG A 10 -16.97 11.06 -31.65
CA ARG A 10 -16.55 10.62 -33.00
C ARG A 10 -16.75 9.13 -33.27
N ARG A 11 -17.20 8.32 -32.31
CA ARG A 11 -17.64 6.94 -32.55
C ARG A 11 -19.15 6.88 -32.56
N GLY A 12 -19.74 7.12 -33.74
CA GLY A 12 -21.17 6.88 -33.99
C GLY A 12 -21.53 5.39 -33.94
N PRO A 13 -22.82 5.06 -33.80
CA PRO A 13 -23.30 3.69 -33.65
C PRO A 13 -23.37 3.01 -35.02
N GLY A 14 -22.26 2.42 -35.49
CA GLY A 14 -22.24 1.79 -36.82
C GLY A 14 -21.00 0.99 -37.20
N GLY A 15 -20.20 0.53 -36.22
CA GLY A 15 -19.04 -0.36 -36.47
C GLY A 15 -19.36 -1.84 -36.13
N PRO A 16 -18.71 -2.82 -36.78
CA PRO A 16 -19.18 -4.20 -36.85
C PRO A 16 -19.20 -4.89 -35.47
N ARG A 17 -20.24 -5.69 -35.23
CA ARG A 17 -20.37 -6.53 -34.04
C ARG A 17 -19.22 -7.54 -34.01
N LEU A 18 -18.37 -7.46 -32.97
CA LEU A 18 -17.42 -8.52 -32.62
C LEU A 18 -18.20 -9.79 -32.22
N PRO A 19 -17.78 -10.98 -32.66
CA PRO A 19 -18.47 -12.23 -32.32
C PRO A 19 -18.32 -12.53 -30.83
N SER A 20 -19.40 -13.06 -30.24
CA SER A 20 -19.41 -13.55 -28.86
C SER A 20 -18.33 -14.63 -28.64
N PRO A 21 -17.69 -14.66 -27.46
CA PRO A 21 -16.66 -15.65 -27.18
C PRO A 21 -17.29 -17.05 -27.17
N ARG A 22 -16.83 -17.91 -28.09
CA ARG A 22 -17.16 -19.34 -28.08
C ARG A 22 -16.53 -19.97 -26.82
N PRO A 23 -17.23 -20.87 -26.12
CA PRO A 23 -16.61 -21.66 -25.07
C PRO A 23 -15.49 -22.53 -25.67
N LEU A 24 -14.35 -22.58 -24.98
CA LEU A 24 -13.23 -23.46 -25.27
C LEU A 24 -13.73 -24.91 -25.36
N ARG A 25 -13.73 -25.46 -26.58
CA ARG A 25 -13.90 -26.89 -26.83
C ARG A 25 -12.58 -27.59 -26.57
N LEU A 26 -12.56 -28.45 -25.55
CA LEU A 26 -11.56 -29.50 -25.43
C LEU A 26 -11.77 -30.51 -26.57
N SER A 27 -10.71 -30.83 -27.30
CA SER A 27 -10.71 -31.87 -28.32
C SER A 27 -10.96 -33.26 -27.70
N PRO A 28 -11.81 -34.10 -28.30
CA PRO A 28 -12.11 -35.43 -27.76
C PRO A 28 -11.02 -36.44 -28.15
N GLY A 29 -10.57 -37.23 -27.18
CA GLY A 29 -9.85 -38.49 -27.42
C GLY A 29 -10.74 -39.53 -28.13
N PRO A 30 -10.15 -40.62 -28.65
CA PRO A 30 -10.84 -41.52 -29.56
C PRO A 30 -12.00 -42.29 -28.90
N ARG A 31 -13.03 -42.49 -29.73
CA ARG A 31 -14.37 -43.00 -29.44
C ARG A 31 -14.39 -44.36 -28.73
N ALA A 32 -15.19 -44.46 -27.67
CA ALA A 32 -15.86 -45.71 -27.27
C ALA A 32 -17.37 -45.55 -27.48
N ARG A 33 -17.99 -46.61 -28.02
CA ARG A 33 -19.36 -46.68 -28.56
C ARG A 33 -20.46 -46.41 -27.51
N ALA A 34 -21.57 -45.88 -28.04
CA ALA A 34 -22.80 -45.55 -27.34
C ALA A 34 -23.60 -46.77 -26.84
N LEU A 35 -24.32 -46.57 -25.73
CA LEU A 35 -25.61 -47.21 -25.44
C LEU A 35 -26.61 -46.12 -25.00
N ARG A 36 -27.77 -46.06 -25.69
CA ARG A 36 -29.00 -45.30 -25.34
C ARG A 36 -29.65 -45.97 -24.11
N ALA A 37 -30.47 -45.37 -23.24
CA ALA A 37 -31.69 -44.53 -23.33
C ALA A 37 -32.14 -44.19 -21.86
N PRO A 38 -33.38 -43.75 -21.54
CA PRO A 38 -34.19 -42.59 -21.95
C PRO A 38 -34.49 -41.62 -20.75
N GLY A 39 -35.33 -40.59 -20.97
CA GLY A 39 -35.65 -39.49 -20.04
C GLY A 39 -36.67 -39.79 -18.90
N PRO A 40 -37.42 -38.77 -18.42
CA PRO A 40 -37.37 -38.31 -17.03
C PRO A 40 -38.58 -38.72 -16.17
N ALA A 41 -38.40 -38.83 -14.84
CA ALA A 41 -39.50 -38.87 -13.89
C ALA A 41 -39.11 -38.33 -12.49
N ALA A 42 -40.09 -37.69 -11.87
CA ALA A 42 -40.06 -36.94 -10.63
C ALA A 42 -39.82 -37.78 -9.36
N GLY A 43 -39.37 -37.14 -8.27
CA GLY A 43 -39.59 -37.68 -6.92
C GLY A 43 -38.60 -37.26 -5.83
N ARG A 44 -39.08 -36.36 -4.96
CA ARG A 44 -38.85 -36.26 -3.50
C ARG A 44 -37.45 -35.98 -2.93
N VAL A 45 -37.47 -34.98 -2.07
CA VAL A 45 -36.46 -34.58 -1.08
C VAL A 45 -36.37 -35.64 0.02
N GLU A 46 -35.16 -36.07 0.39
CA GLU A 46 -34.89 -36.56 1.74
C GLU A 46 -33.40 -36.41 2.15
N HIS A 47 -33.21 -36.18 3.45
CA HIS A 47 -32.01 -35.71 4.12
C HIS A 47 -30.79 -36.66 4.05
N LEU A 48 -29.63 -36.12 3.69
CA LEU A 48 -28.32 -36.78 3.85
C LEU A 48 -27.80 -36.61 5.28
N ARG A 49 -27.85 -37.70 6.06
CA ARG A 49 -27.09 -37.88 7.31
C ARG A 49 -25.70 -38.45 7.01
N LEU A 50 -24.67 -37.79 7.52
CA LEU A 50 -23.29 -38.26 7.56
C LEU A 50 -23.15 -39.55 8.41
N ARG A 51 -22.45 -40.56 7.90
CA ARG A 51 -21.92 -41.68 8.70
C ARG A 51 -20.48 -42.01 8.34
N ALA A 52 -19.72 -42.27 9.41
CA ALA A 52 -18.28 -42.38 9.50
C ALA A 52 -17.67 -43.61 8.82
N LEU A 53 -16.43 -43.43 8.34
CA LEU A 53 -15.53 -44.47 7.85
C LEU A 53 -14.99 -45.32 9.02
N ARG A 54 -15.12 -46.65 8.92
CA ARG A 54 -14.44 -47.63 9.78
C ARG A 54 -13.33 -48.33 8.99
N PHE A 55 -12.13 -48.38 9.55
CA PHE A 55 -11.00 -49.18 9.09
C PHE A 55 -11.21 -50.68 9.36
N ARG A 56 -10.82 -51.54 8.42
CA ARG A 56 -10.61 -52.99 8.62
C ARG A 56 -9.13 -53.32 8.51
N ARG A 57 -8.63 -54.12 9.47
CA ARG A 57 -7.34 -54.83 9.45
C ARG A 57 -7.51 -56.18 8.74
N SER A 58 -6.47 -56.66 8.04
CA SER A 58 -6.30 -58.06 7.60
C SER A 58 -5.17 -58.75 8.40
N PRO A 59 -5.25 -60.07 8.64
CA PRO A 59 -4.26 -60.80 9.44
C PRO A 59 -3.23 -61.61 8.61
N GLY A 60 -1.97 -61.58 9.08
CA GLY A 60 -0.93 -62.64 9.15
C GLY A 60 -0.48 -63.46 7.94
N ASP A 61 0.81 -63.42 7.56
CA ASP A 61 1.85 -64.45 7.84
C ASP A 61 3.26 -63.98 7.29
N PRO A 62 4.44 -64.56 7.62
CA PRO A 62 5.63 -63.79 7.98
C PRO A 62 6.90 -64.16 7.17
N ARG A 63 8.03 -63.52 7.51
CA ARG A 63 9.43 -63.84 7.13
C ARG A 63 9.86 -63.53 5.68
N GLY A 64 10.84 -62.63 5.58
CA GLY A 64 12.05 -62.89 4.79
C GLY A 64 12.19 -62.21 3.41
N ARG A 65 13.05 -61.18 3.39
CA ARG A 65 14.12 -60.85 2.41
C ARG A 65 13.88 -60.97 0.88
N GLN A 66 14.34 -59.90 0.20
CA GLN A 66 14.80 -59.77 -1.20
C GLN A 66 13.75 -60.05 -2.30
N CYS A 67 13.39 -59.13 -3.21
CA CYS A 67 14.10 -58.30 -4.22
C CYS A 67 13.70 -58.81 -5.63
N LEU A 68 13.56 -57.88 -6.60
CA LEU A 68 13.41 -58.05 -8.07
C LEU A 68 11.98 -58.33 -8.57
N LEU A 69 11.44 -57.83 -9.70
CA LEU A 69 11.95 -57.22 -10.95
C LEU A 69 10.94 -56.13 -11.44
N GLU A 70 11.42 -55.00 -11.96
CA GLU A 70 11.45 -54.55 -13.37
C GLU A 70 10.15 -53.98 -13.97
N GLU A 71 10.25 -52.76 -14.50
CA GLU A 71 9.91 -52.52 -15.91
C GLU A 71 10.66 -51.31 -16.47
N HIS A 72 11.23 -51.51 -17.66
CA HIS A 72 12.04 -50.58 -18.45
C HIS A 72 11.20 -49.48 -19.12
N VAL A 73 11.71 -48.25 -19.15
CA VAL A 73 11.63 -47.38 -20.36
C VAL A 73 12.94 -46.60 -20.55
N SER A 74 13.38 -46.59 -21.81
CA SER A 74 14.69 -46.21 -22.33
C SER A 74 15.07 -44.72 -22.29
N ARG A 75 16.40 -44.55 -22.30
CA ARG A 75 17.23 -43.33 -22.33
C ARG A 75 17.20 -42.56 -23.65
N ARG A 76 17.40 -41.24 -23.56
CA ARG A 76 18.41 -40.38 -24.23
C ARG A 76 18.25 -38.98 -23.60
N GLY A 77 19.24 -38.26 -23.03
CA GLY A 77 20.68 -38.38 -22.93
C GLY A 77 21.22 -36.95 -22.77
N VAL A 78 21.51 -36.51 -21.54
CA VAL A 78 22.24 -35.25 -21.26
C VAL A 78 23.36 -35.60 -20.28
N ARG A 79 24.57 -35.13 -20.61
CA ARG A 79 25.83 -35.44 -19.94
C ARG A 79 25.92 -34.78 -18.56
N GLU A 80 26.31 -35.57 -17.56
CA GLU A 80 26.70 -35.13 -16.23
C GLU A 80 28.17 -34.66 -16.16
N ARG A 81 28.39 -33.57 -15.41
CA ARG A 81 29.53 -33.30 -14.51
C ARG A 81 28.85 -32.65 -13.29
N GLY A 82 29.03 -32.98 -12.02
CA GLY A 82 30.03 -33.74 -11.30
C GLY A 82 30.12 -33.08 -9.91
N LEU A 83 29.55 -33.74 -8.90
CA LEU A 83 29.86 -33.74 -7.46
C LEU A 83 30.16 -32.41 -6.71
N ALA A 84 29.35 -32.11 -5.70
CA ALA A 84 29.76 -32.14 -4.28
C ALA A 84 28.58 -31.79 -3.34
N ALA A 85 28.24 -32.71 -2.45
CA ALA A 85 27.37 -32.49 -1.30
C ALA A 85 28.13 -32.87 -0.02
N SER A 86 28.24 -31.91 0.90
CA SER A 86 28.66 -32.07 2.30
C SER A 86 27.65 -31.25 3.10
N GLY A 87 26.87 -31.78 4.03
CA GLY A 87 27.26 -32.61 5.17
C GLY A 87 26.99 -31.78 6.43
N TRP A 88 25.78 -31.88 6.98
CA TRP A 88 25.42 -31.27 8.27
C TRP A 88 25.93 -32.14 9.41
N PRO A 89 26.63 -31.60 10.43
CA PRO A 89 27.00 -32.38 11.60
C PRO A 89 25.89 -32.31 12.66
N GLY A 90 25.43 -33.48 13.09
CA GLY A 90 24.82 -33.65 14.41
C GLY A 90 25.90 -33.81 15.47
N GLN A 91 25.64 -33.30 16.68
CA GLN A 91 26.27 -33.80 17.89
C GLN A 91 25.20 -34.17 18.92
N VAL A 92 25.30 -35.42 19.37
CA VAL A 92 24.55 -36.06 20.43
C VAL A 92 25.45 -36.11 21.66
N GLY A 93 24.89 -35.85 22.84
CA GLY A 93 25.56 -36.06 24.12
C GLY A 93 24.59 -36.37 25.26
N ARG A 94 24.27 -37.67 25.41
CA ARG A 94 24.11 -38.53 26.62
C ARG A 94 23.47 -37.92 27.89
N GLY A 95 22.57 -38.56 28.63
CA GLY A 95 21.96 -39.90 28.58
C GLY A 95 21.04 -40.16 29.80
N HIS A 96 19.95 -40.91 29.56
CA HIS A 96 19.25 -41.95 30.37
C HIS A 96 19.01 -41.83 31.91
N PRO A 97 18.01 -42.56 32.49
CA PRO A 97 16.61 -42.80 32.05
C PRO A 97 15.57 -42.94 33.22
N ALA A 98 14.34 -43.30 32.84
CA ALA A 98 13.31 -44.02 33.62
C ALA A 98 12.41 -43.14 34.52
N ALA A 99 11.11 -43.38 34.71
CA ALA A 99 10.20 -44.48 34.36
C ALA A 99 8.74 -43.98 34.33
N SER A 100 7.83 -44.78 33.75
CA SER A 100 6.43 -45.14 34.15
C SER A 100 5.58 -44.11 34.94
N ASP A 101 4.29 -43.84 34.73
CA ASP A 101 3.09 -44.64 34.41
C ASP A 101 1.97 -43.62 34.05
N ALA A 102 1.12 -43.84 33.04
CA ALA A 102 -0.22 -44.45 33.10
C ALA A 102 -1.24 -43.81 34.08
N GLY A 103 -2.43 -43.45 33.55
CA GLY A 103 -3.68 -43.17 34.30
C GLY A 103 -4.35 -41.84 33.92
N ALA A 104 -5.22 -41.80 32.91
CA ALA A 104 -6.70 -41.85 33.03
C ALA A 104 -7.27 -40.75 33.96
N ALA A 105 -7.76 -39.63 33.44
CA ALA A 105 -9.12 -39.40 32.94
C ALA A 105 -10.22 -39.48 34.02
N GLU A 106 -10.73 -38.31 34.43
CA GLU A 106 -12.11 -38.17 34.95
C GLU A 106 -12.70 -36.83 34.52
N ARG A 107 -13.95 -36.89 34.05
CA ARG A 107 -14.84 -35.77 33.69
C ARG A 107 -15.81 -35.54 34.85
N CYS A 108 -16.32 -34.31 34.93
CA CYS A 108 -17.68 -33.87 35.33
C CYS A 108 -17.56 -32.55 36.11
N SER A 109 -17.90 -31.39 35.52
CA SER A 109 -19.23 -30.78 35.36
C SER A 109 -19.75 -30.02 36.59
N GLY A 110 -19.93 -28.70 36.42
CA GLY A 110 -21.09 -27.96 36.92
C GLY A 110 -20.99 -27.30 38.30
N GLY A 111 -21.44 -26.03 38.38
CA GLY A 111 -21.92 -25.44 39.64
C GLY A 111 -21.60 -23.96 39.83
N ALA A 112 -22.61 -23.11 39.81
CA ALA A 112 -22.58 -21.66 39.94
C ALA A 112 -22.79 -21.16 41.39
N ALA A 113 -22.37 -19.92 41.69
CA ALA A 113 -22.98 -18.90 42.60
C ALA A 113 -21.90 -17.83 42.96
N ARG A 114 -22.04 -16.53 42.66
CA ARG A 114 -22.83 -15.43 43.29
C ARG A 114 -22.54 -15.14 44.78
N GLY A 115 -22.21 -13.87 45.06
CA GLY A 115 -22.20 -13.20 46.39
C GLY A 115 -20.91 -12.40 46.62
N ALA A 116 -20.79 -11.10 46.32
CA ALA A 116 -21.34 -9.91 46.98
C ALA A 116 -20.57 -9.42 48.24
N ALA A 117 -20.00 -8.22 48.09
CA ALA A 117 -19.86 -7.11 49.05
C ALA A 117 -19.02 -7.24 50.35
N GLY A 118 -18.19 -6.21 50.60
CA GLY A 118 -17.95 -5.71 51.95
C GLY A 118 -16.56 -5.15 52.28
N GLY A 119 -16.45 -3.81 52.34
CA GLY A 119 -15.98 -3.15 53.57
C GLY A 119 -14.48 -2.88 53.77
N ARG A 120 -14.12 -1.59 53.68
CA ARG A 120 -12.88 -0.94 54.11
C ARG A 120 -12.61 -1.08 55.63
N ARG A 121 -11.34 -1.00 56.05
CA ARG A 121 -10.81 0.01 57.01
C ARG A 121 -9.28 -0.03 57.16
N HIS A 122 -8.75 1.16 57.43
CA HIS A 122 -7.34 1.58 57.57
C HIS A 122 -6.69 1.17 58.90
N LEU A 123 -5.35 1.26 58.94
CA LEU A 123 -4.41 1.83 59.94
C LEU A 123 -3.08 1.06 59.75
N GLY A 124 -1.87 1.61 59.58
CA GLY A 124 -1.27 2.85 60.06
C GLY A 124 -0.04 2.46 60.91
N GLY A 125 1.19 2.73 60.44
CA GLY A 125 2.41 2.67 61.26
C GLY A 125 3.65 2.03 60.59
N GLY A 126 4.63 2.86 60.19
CA GLY A 126 6.04 2.45 60.07
C GLY A 126 6.86 3.01 61.25
N PRO A 127 8.20 3.13 61.17
CA PRO A 127 9.18 2.28 60.50
C PRO A 127 10.39 1.94 61.42
N ARG A 128 11.20 0.91 61.12
CA ARG A 128 12.60 0.85 61.57
C ARG A 128 13.55 0.35 60.47
N ARG A 129 14.62 1.13 60.31
CA ARG A 129 15.74 1.00 59.37
C ARG A 129 16.70 -0.11 59.81
N VAL A 130 17.30 -0.84 58.87
CA VAL A 130 18.74 -1.18 58.86
C VAL A 130 19.25 -1.19 57.40
N ARG A 131 20.34 -0.42 57.19
CA ARG A 131 21.26 -0.33 56.04
C ARG A 131 21.98 -1.67 55.79
N ALA A 132 22.68 -2.01 54.72
CA ALA A 132 22.92 -1.55 53.35
C ALA A 132 23.92 -2.58 52.75
N ALA A 133 23.87 -2.78 51.43
CA ALA A 133 24.96 -3.11 50.48
C ALA A 133 24.31 -3.79 49.25
N ARG A 134 24.05 -3.13 48.11
CA ARG A 134 24.98 -2.78 46.99
C ARG A 134 25.92 -3.95 46.67
N ALA A 135 26.03 -4.47 45.44
CA ALA A 135 25.90 -3.93 44.09
C ALA A 135 25.47 -5.09 43.13
N SER A 136 25.19 -4.99 41.83
CA SER A 136 25.37 -3.99 40.77
C SER A 136 24.67 -4.53 39.51
N GLY A 137 24.17 -3.65 38.64
CA GLY A 137 23.96 -3.96 37.23
C GLY A 137 22.53 -3.82 36.71
N ARG A 138 22.05 -2.57 36.58
CA ARG A 138 21.02 -2.13 35.61
C ARG A 138 20.78 -0.63 35.75
N ARG A 139 21.50 0.18 34.97
CA ARG A 139 21.15 1.59 34.71
C ARG A 139 21.63 1.89 33.29
N LEU A 140 20.68 2.12 32.38
CA LEU A 140 20.78 2.98 31.18
C LEU A 140 19.48 2.84 30.38
N ALA A 141 18.42 3.43 30.91
CA ALA A 141 17.26 3.90 30.16
C ALA A 141 16.42 4.73 31.14
N ARG A 142 16.09 5.97 30.75
CA ARG A 142 15.36 7.02 31.49
C ARG A 142 16.25 8.00 32.24
N GLU A 143 16.68 9.02 31.50
CA GLU A 143 16.87 10.39 31.99
C GLU A 143 17.20 11.23 30.75
N ARG A 144 16.19 11.88 30.13
CA ARG A 144 16.30 13.09 29.30
C ARG A 144 14.92 13.49 28.77
N LEU A 145 14.13 14.08 29.66
CA LEU A 145 12.96 14.90 29.34
C LEU A 145 12.62 15.69 30.61
N ALA A 146 13.22 16.87 30.76
CA ALA A 146 12.63 18.05 31.42
C ALA A 146 13.65 19.22 31.49
N HIS A 147 13.21 20.37 30.94
CA HIS A 147 13.64 21.75 31.21
C HIS A 147 14.99 22.22 30.62
N ARG A 148 15.14 23.42 30.02
CA ARG A 148 14.46 24.72 30.21
C ARG A 148 14.36 25.56 28.92
N ARG A 149 13.36 26.45 28.91
CA ARG A 149 13.25 27.66 28.10
C ARG A 149 14.23 28.74 28.62
N GLY A 150 14.77 29.52 27.68
CA GLY A 150 15.10 30.95 27.79
C GLY A 150 16.13 31.41 28.84
N ASP A 151 17.35 31.70 28.37
CA ASP A 151 18.15 32.90 28.73
C ASP A 151 19.27 33.08 27.67
N PRO A 152 19.74 34.33 27.38
CA PRO A 152 20.66 34.61 26.29
C PRO A 152 22.12 34.27 26.64
N LEU A 153 22.87 33.73 25.69
CA LEU A 153 24.30 33.43 25.82
C LEU A 153 25.16 34.72 25.71
N PRO A 154 26.29 34.81 26.43
CA PRO A 154 27.17 35.98 26.39
C PRO A 154 28.04 36.00 25.11
N PRO A 155 28.47 37.19 24.64
CA PRO A 155 29.29 37.28 23.44
C PRO A 155 30.78 37.11 23.77
N GLY A 156 31.48 36.35 22.93
CA GLY A 156 32.92 36.49 22.73
C GLY A 156 33.73 35.20 22.82
N SER A 157 34.18 34.68 21.69
CA SER A 157 35.59 34.75 21.28
C SER A 157 35.78 33.97 19.98
N GLY A 158 36.43 34.61 19.01
CA GLY A 158 36.60 34.11 17.66
C GLY A 158 37.30 32.76 17.63
N LEU A 159 36.59 31.79 17.05
CA LEU A 159 37.17 30.63 16.39
C LEU A 159 36.66 30.72 14.95
N GLY A 160 37.58 30.62 14.00
CA GLY A 160 37.29 30.83 12.59
C GLY A 160 36.07 30.03 12.15
N GLU A 161 35.19 30.68 11.41
CA GLU A 161 34.17 30.00 10.63
C GLU A 161 34.90 29.07 9.64
N GLU A 162 35.12 27.82 10.03
CA GLU A 162 35.09 26.73 9.07
C GLU A 162 33.71 26.83 8.43
N ARG A 163 33.64 27.44 7.24
CA ARG A 163 32.49 27.29 6.36
C ARG A 163 32.28 25.80 6.20
N ALA A 164 31.31 25.24 6.92
CA ALA A 164 30.85 23.89 6.70
C ALA A 164 30.59 23.78 5.20
N VAL A 165 31.35 22.92 4.52
CA VAL A 165 31.19 22.71 3.08
C VAL A 165 29.79 22.16 2.90
N THR A 166 28.88 23.00 2.43
CA THR A 166 27.52 22.59 2.11
C THR A 166 27.58 21.76 0.84
N GLU A 167 27.32 20.46 0.95
CA GLU A 167 27.26 19.54 -0.19
C GLU A 167 26.25 20.06 -1.23
N ARG A 168 26.68 20.10 -2.50
CA ARG A 168 25.84 20.48 -3.64
C ARG A 168 25.12 19.26 -4.20
N ILE A 169 23.79 19.32 -4.22
CA ILE A 169 22.93 18.25 -4.71
C ILE A 169 22.17 18.71 -5.96
N GLY A 170 22.35 17.97 -7.05
CA GLY A 170 21.53 18.07 -8.24
C GLY A 170 20.31 17.16 -8.15
N VAL A 171 19.11 17.65 -8.48
CA VAL A 171 17.89 16.85 -8.58
C VAL A 171 17.37 16.89 -10.02
N ILE A 172 17.22 15.74 -10.66
CA ILE A 172 16.70 15.62 -12.01
C ILE A 172 15.23 15.23 -11.93
N GLY A 173 14.35 16.11 -12.37
CA GLY A 173 12.90 15.93 -12.35
C GLY A 173 12.18 17.04 -11.60
N LEU A 174 11.19 17.64 -12.26
CA LEU A 174 10.31 18.67 -11.68
C LEU A 174 8.88 18.13 -11.50
N SER A 175 8.77 16.84 -11.25
CA SER A 175 7.52 16.14 -10.92
C SER A 175 7.19 16.27 -9.43
N HIS A 176 6.12 15.64 -8.93
CA HIS A 176 5.82 15.68 -7.48
C HIS A 176 6.99 15.14 -6.66
N LEU A 177 7.52 13.98 -7.04
CA LEU A 177 8.67 13.35 -6.38
C LEU A 177 9.90 14.27 -6.36
N GLY A 178 10.25 14.85 -7.50
CA GLY A 178 11.41 15.73 -7.65
C GLY A 178 11.27 17.03 -6.84
N LEU A 179 10.09 17.65 -6.85
CA LEU A 179 9.81 18.86 -6.08
C LEU A 179 9.89 18.66 -4.57
N VAL A 180 9.26 17.59 -4.07
CA VAL A 180 9.32 17.26 -2.64
C VAL A 180 10.76 16.96 -2.24
N THR A 181 11.48 16.18 -3.04
CA THR A 181 12.90 15.84 -2.83
C THR A 181 13.76 17.11 -2.75
N SER A 182 13.65 18.00 -3.74
CA SER A 182 14.46 19.22 -3.79
C SER A 182 14.15 20.18 -2.65
N ALA A 183 12.87 20.38 -2.32
CA ALA A 183 12.46 21.28 -1.25
C ALA A 183 12.90 20.75 0.13
N CYS A 184 12.76 19.44 0.35
CA CYS A 184 13.14 18.83 1.62
C CYS A 184 14.67 18.86 1.82
N LEU A 185 15.46 18.51 0.81
CA LEU A 185 16.92 18.59 0.89
C LEU A 185 17.40 20.02 1.12
N SER A 186 16.83 21.00 0.41
CA SER A 186 17.14 22.42 0.64
C SER A 186 16.86 22.84 2.09
N SER A 187 15.71 22.40 2.65
CA SER A 187 15.38 22.71 4.06
C SER A 187 16.23 21.96 5.10
N MET A 188 16.93 20.89 4.72
CA MET A 188 17.96 20.23 5.54
C MET A 188 19.31 20.96 5.50
N GLY A 189 19.42 22.02 4.69
CA GLY A 189 20.60 22.88 4.59
C GLY A 189 21.55 22.53 3.45
N PHE A 190 21.14 21.70 2.49
CA PHE A 190 21.92 21.42 1.28
C PHE A 190 21.76 22.52 0.22
N GLU A 191 22.77 22.71 -0.62
CA GLU A 191 22.65 23.57 -1.80
C GLU A 191 22.05 22.75 -2.94
N VAL A 192 20.80 23.04 -3.31
CA VAL A 192 20.02 22.18 -4.22
C VAL A 192 19.71 22.89 -5.53
N THR A 193 20.08 22.26 -6.65
CA THR A 193 19.64 22.64 -8.00
C THR A 193 18.75 21.55 -8.58
N ALA A 194 17.50 21.90 -8.89
CA ALA A 194 16.53 21.00 -9.50
C ALA A 194 16.33 21.34 -10.99
N VAL A 195 16.55 20.37 -11.87
CA VAL A 195 16.47 20.54 -13.33
C VAL A 195 15.35 19.70 -13.96
N GLY A 196 14.79 20.17 -15.07
CA GLY A 196 13.78 19.42 -15.82
C GLY A 196 13.24 20.20 -17.02
N ASP A 197 11.95 20.05 -17.31
CA ASP A 197 11.28 20.78 -18.39
C ASP A 197 11.39 22.31 -18.20
N PRO A 198 11.84 23.08 -19.22
CA PRO A 198 12.05 24.52 -19.08
C PRO A 198 10.78 25.31 -18.72
N ALA A 199 9.62 24.94 -19.26
CA ALA A 199 8.37 25.62 -18.95
C ALA A 199 7.95 25.37 -17.50
N ARG A 200 8.16 24.14 -17.01
CA ARG A 200 7.91 23.80 -15.61
C ARG A 200 8.90 24.49 -14.67
N ALA A 201 10.18 24.55 -15.01
CA ALA A 201 11.19 25.26 -14.23
C ALA A 201 10.84 26.75 -14.09
N ALA A 202 10.48 27.42 -15.18
CA ALA A 202 10.06 28.82 -15.17
C ALA A 202 8.80 29.04 -14.29
N SER A 203 7.80 28.17 -14.40
CA SER A 203 6.58 28.20 -13.56
C SER A 203 6.90 28.08 -12.07
N LEU A 204 7.83 27.18 -11.71
CA LEU A 204 8.23 26.96 -10.33
C LEU A 204 9.06 28.12 -9.77
N ALA A 205 9.96 28.68 -10.58
CA ALA A 205 10.72 29.87 -10.24
C ALA A 205 9.81 31.09 -10.00
N SER A 206 8.65 31.16 -10.67
CA SER A 206 7.63 32.18 -10.41
C SER A 206 6.65 31.82 -9.27
N GLY A 207 6.93 30.77 -8.48
CA GLY A 207 6.13 30.37 -7.32
C GLY A 207 4.84 29.60 -7.65
N THR A 208 4.62 29.20 -8.90
CA THR A 208 3.42 28.45 -9.29
C THR A 208 3.67 26.94 -9.16
N LEU A 209 3.05 26.33 -8.15
CA LEU A 209 3.20 24.91 -7.85
C LEU A 209 2.22 24.05 -8.66
N PRO A 210 2.70 22.98 -9.33
CA PRO A 210 1.85 22.06 -10.09
C PRO A 210 1.12 21.05 -9.20
N VAL A 211 1.47 21.00 -7.90
CA VAL A 211 1.01 19.98 -6.95
C VAL A 211 0.57 20.64 -5.65
N ASP A 212 -0.47 20.05 -5.03
CA ASP A 212 -0.94 20.43 -3.71
C ASP A 212 -0.42 19.39 -2.71
N GLU A 213 0.60 19.77 -1.94
CA GLU A 213 1.26 18.91 -0.96
C GLU A 213 1.42 19.69 0.35
N PRO A 214 0.82 19.21 1.46
CA PRO A 214 0.91 19.89 2.75
C PRO A 214 2.37 20.19 3.16
N GLY A 215 2.63 21.45 3.52
CA GLY A 215 3.94 21.93 3.94
C GLY A 215 4.92 22.27 2.82
N LEU A 216 4.67 21.86 1.57
CA LEU A 216 5.56 22.17 0.45
C LEU A 216 5.69 23.67 0.14
N PRO A 217 4.59 24.47 0.07
CA PRO A 217 4.70 25.91 -0.19
C PRO A 217 5.56 26.63 0.85
N ASP A 218 5.40 26.25 2.12
CA ASP A 218 6.14 26.82 3.23
C ASP A 218 7.64 26.51 3.18
N LEU A 219 8.02 25.29 2.76
CA LEU A 219 9.42 24.92 2.57
C LEU A 219 10.05 25.70 1.42
N LEU A 220 9.35 25.79 0.29
CA LEU A 220 9.84 26.51 -0.89
C LEU A 220 9.97 28.02 -0.62
N ALA A 221 9.10 28.60 0.19
CA ALA A 221 9.20 30.01 0.58
C ALA A 221 10.39 30.29 1.51
N ARG A 222 10.78 29.33 2.37
CA ARG A 222 11.87 29.50 3.34
C ARG A 222 13.25 29.18 2.77
N THR A 223 13.35 28.08 2.02
CA THR A 223 14.61 27.54 1.50
C THR A 223 14.38 27.08 0.04
N PRO A 224 14.18 28.01 -0.90
CA PRO A 224 13.93 27.64 -2.29
C PRO A 224 15.16 26.98 -2.90
N PRO A 225 15.03 25.80 -3.53
CA PRO A 225 16.08 25.28 -4.40
C PRO A 225 16.16 26.12 -5.68
N THR A 226 17.28 26.03 -6.39
CA THR A 226 17.43 26.64 -7.72
C THR A 226 16.70 25.78 -8.76
N PHE A 227 15.70 26.32 -9.45
CA PHE A 227 15.02 25.63 -10.55
C PHE A 227 15.62 26.03 -11.90
N SER A 228 15.94 25.06 -12.75
CA SER A 228 16.50 25.30 -14.08
C SER A 228 15.90 24.40 -15.16
N GLY A 229 15.73 24.94 -16.36
CA GLY A 229 15.45 24.17 -17.58
C GLY A 229 16.71 23.65 -18.29
N ASP A 230 17.89 24.11 -17.84
CA ASP A 230 19.19 23.74 -18.36
C ASP A 230 19.86 22.71 -17.43
N PHE A 231 20.21 21.56 -18.01
CA PHE A 231 20.91 20.48 -17.32
C PHE A 231 22.36 20.83 -16.98
N GLY A 232 22.95 21.83 -17.64
CA GLY A 232 24.27 22.39 -17.29
C GLY A 232 24.34 22.94 -15.87
N ALA A 233 23.19 23.34 -15.29
CA ALA A 233 23.11 23.80 -13.91
C ALA A 233 23.45 22.72 -12.86
N LEU A 234 23.62 21.46 -13.28
CA LEU A 234 24.11 20.36 -12.44
C LEU A 234 25.64 20.36 -12.28
N GLU A 235 26.36 21.21 -13.01
CA GLU A 235 27.82 21.27 -12.94
C GLU A 235 28.32 21.49 -11.51
N GLY A 236 29.28 20.66 -11.08
CA GLY A 236 29.87 20.72 -9.75
C GLY A 236 29.02 20.12 -8.63
N ALA A 237 27.88 19.49 -8.92
CA ALA A 237 27.14 18.68 -7.95
C ALA A 237 27.94 17.43 -7.54
N GLU A 238 27.98 17.13 -6.24
CA GLU A 238 28.64 15.94 -5.69
C GLU A 238 27.71 14.73 -5.67
N THR A 239 26.41 15.01 -5.49
CA THR A 239 25.33 14.04 -5.54
C THR A 239 24.31 14.47 -6.58
N ILE A 240 23.91 13.55 -7.46
CA ILE A 240 22.79 13.73 -8.39
C ILE A 240 21.69 12.71 -8.10
N ILE A 241 20.48 13.20 -7.85
CA ILE A 241 19.29 12.38 -7.58
C ILE A 241 18.32 12.45 -8.75
N VAL A 242 17.99 11.32 -9.36
CA VAL A 242 17.00 11.22 -10.44
C VAL A 242 15.63 10.89 -9.85
N ALA A 243 14.72 11.87 -9.85
CA ALA A 243 13.46 11.88 -9.10
C ALA A 243 12.27 12.30 -9.97
N LEU A 244 11.85 11.41 -10.88
CA LEU A 244 10.70 11.58 -11.74
C LEU A 244 9.55 10.65 -11.34
N ASP A 245 8.33 11.21 -11.37
CA ASP A 245 7.11 10.41 -11.36
C ASP A 245 7.04 9.57 -12.64
N THR A 246 6.93 8.26 -12.50
CA THR A 246 6.77 7.35 -13.63
C THR A 246 5.30 7.32 -14.06
N VAL A 247 5.02 7.97 -15.20
CA VAL A 247 3.67 8.00 -15.80
C VAL A 247 3.28 6.64 -16.37
N THR A 248 1.97 6.46 -16.55
CA THR A 248 1.41 5.22 -17.11
C THR A 248 0.56 5.49 -18.33
N ASP A 249 0.53 4.53 -19.25
CA ASP A 249 -0.45 4.48 -20.32
C ASP A 249 -1.85 4.07 -19.82
N ASP A 250 -2.81 3.96 -20.74
CA ASP A 250 -4.20 3.57 -20.46
C ASP A 250 -4.32 2.11 -19.99
N GLU A 251 -3.32 1.26 -20.27
CA GLU A 251 -3.20 -0.11 -19.78
C GLU A 251 -2.46 -0.24 -18.44
N ASN A 252 -2.12 0.91 -17.81
CA ASN A 252 -1.32 0.99 -16.59
C ASN A 252 0.11 0.41 -16.73
N ARG A 253 0.69 0.42 -17.94
CA ARG A 253 2.11 0.10 -18.13
C ARG A 253 2.96 1.35 -17.90
N ALA A 254 4.14 1.16 -17.33
CA ALA A 254 5.08 2.25 -17.08
C ALA A 254 5.67 2.78 -18.40
N ASP A 255 5.66 4.11 -18.56
CA ASP A 255 6.40 4.79 -19.63
C ASP A 255 7.63 5.46 -19.04
N LEU A 256 8.81 4.98 -19.46
CA LEU A 256 10.11 5.49 -19.00
C LEU A 256 10.71 6.53 -19.94
N SER A 257 10.04 6.86 -21.06
CA SER A 257 10.62 7.70 -22.12
C SER A 257 11.13 9.06 -21.61
N GLU A 258 10.39 9.69 -20.69
CA GLU A 258 10.81 10.97 -20.09
C GLU A 258 12.00 10.81 -19.14
N LEU A 259 12.02 9.75 -18.33
CA LEU A 259 13.13 9.41 -17.46
C LEU A 259 14.41 9.19 -18.28
N GLU A 260 14.31 8.40 -19.35
CA GLU A 260 15.41 8.09 -20.25
C GLU A 260 16.00 9.34 -20.90
N ARG A 261 15.12 10.22 -21.42
CA ARG A 261 15.54 11.50 -22.01
C ARG A 261 16.30 12.36 -21.00
N HIS A 262 15.79 12.49 -19.77
CA HIS A 262 16.46 13.31 -18.76
C HIS A 262 17.79 12.72 -18.29
N VAL A 263 17.88 11.39 -18.18
CA VAL A 263 19.15 10.70 -17.89
C VAL A 263 20.17 10.96 -19.00
N ASP A 264 19.77 10.88 -20.27
CA ASP A 264 20.66 11.14 -21.40
C ASP A 264 21.11 12.63 -21.45
N GLN A 265 20.23 13.58 -21.11
CA GLN A 265 20.58 15.00 -21.03
C GLN A 265 21.49 15.34 -19.84
N ALA A 266 21.34 14.62 -18.72
CA ALA A 266 22.17 14.79 -17.54
C ALA A 266 23.54 14.12 -17.67
N LEU A 267 23.69 13.16 -18.58
CA LEU A 267 24.89 12.34 -18.73
C LEU A 267 26.22 13.12 -18.80
N PRO A 268 26.33 14.27 -19.51
CA PRO A 268 27.56 15.06 -19.51
C PRO A 268 27.91 15.66 -18.15
N TRP A 269 26.89 15.92 -17.33
CA TRP A 269 26.97 16.64 -16.06
C TRP A 269 27.01 15.73 -14.83
N LEU A 270 26.94 14.41 -15.03
CA LEU A 270 27.11 13.46 -13.93
C LEU A 270 28.49 13.63 -13.28
N PRO A 271 28.57 13.62 -11.94
CA PRO A 271 29.84 13.76 -11.25
C PRO A 271 30.80 12.65 -11.66
N ALA A 272 32.03 13.01 -12.02
CA ALA A 272 33.09 12.04 -12.32
C ALA A 272 33.38 11.15 -11.10
N GLU A 273 33.43 11.77 -9.91
CA GLU A 273 33.51 11.13 -8.60
C GLU A 273 32.36 11.62 -7.73
N GLY A 274 31.70 10.73 -6.98
CA GLY A 274 30.54 11.05 -6.17
C GLY A 274 29.38 10.08 -6.36
N VAL A 275 28.15 10.58 -6.23
CA VAL A 275 26.95 9.75 -6.12
C VAL A 275 25.93 10.07 -7.20
N VAL A 276 25.38 9.03 -7.81
CA VAL A 276 24.14 9.12 -8.59
C VAL A 276 23.10 8.22 -7.91
N ALA A 277 21.95 8.76 -7.54
CA ALA A 277 20.86 8.01 -6.91
C ALA A 277 19.60 8.07 -7.75
N LEU A 278 19.11 6.92 -8.21
CA LEU A 278 17.83 6.80 -8.91
C LEU A 278 16.70 6.58 -7.89
N MET A 279 15.81 7.56 -7.76
CA MET A 279 14.60 7.48 -6.93
C MET A 279 13.34 7.15 -7.73
N SER A 280 13.33 7.42 -9.04
CA SER A 280 12.20 7.12 -9.92
C SER A 280 11.82 5.64 -9.87
N GLN A 281 10.53 5.35 -9.96
CA GLN A 281 10.03 3.97 -9.93
C GLN A 281 10.28 3.30 -11.29
N VAL A 282 11.01 2.18 -11.29
CA VAL A 282 11.46 1.49 -12.50
C VAL A 282 11.23 -0.02 -12.40
N PRO A 283 11.14 -0.74 -13.54
CA PRO A 283 11.06 -2.19 -13.54
C PRO A 283 12.32 -2.84 -12.96
N VAL A 284 12.18 -4.06 -12.42
CA VAL A 284 13.31 -4.84 -11.89
C VAL A 284 14.35 -5.10 -12.99
N GLY A 285 15.62 -4.85 -12.67
CA GLY A 285 16.78 -4.96 -13.56
C GLY A 285 17.15 -3.66 -14.27
N TYR A 286 16.32 -2.61 -14.18
CA TYR A 286 16.55 -1.33 -14.84
C TYR A 286 17.85 -0.66 -14.39
N THR A 287 18.06 -0.55 -13.08
CA THR A 287 19.22 0.16 -12.50
C THR A 287 20.52 -0.53 -12.89
N ARG A 288 20.54 -1.86 -13.01
CA ARG A 288 21.71 -2.59 -13.51
C ARG A 288 21.99 -2.31 -14.98
N ALA A 289 20.95 -2.26 -15.81
CA ALA A 289 21.09 -1.89 -17.22
C ALA A 289 21.56 -0.44 -17.38
N LEU A 290 21.03 0.47 -16.57
CA LEU A 290 21.46 1.87 -16.52
C LEU A 290 22.93 1.99 -16.11
N ALA A 291 23.36 1.31 -15.04
CA ALA A 291 24.75 1.32 -14.59
C ALA A 291 25.72 0.90 -15.71
N ARG A 292 25.38 -0.16 -16.47
CA ARG A 292 26.16 -0.59 -17.63
C ARG A 292 26.20 0.49 -18.71
N ARG A 293 25.04 1.06 -19.07
CA ARG A 293 24.94 2.10 -20.11
C ARG A 293 25.73 3.36 -19.75
N LEU A 294 25.67 3.80 -18.49
CA LEU A 294 26.44 4.96 -18.02
C LEU A 294 27.94 4.73 -18.17
N ARG A 295 28.43 3.55 -17.77
CA ARG A 295 29.85 3.16 -17.93
C ARG A 295 30.29 3.03 -19.39
N GLU A 296 29.41 2.55 -20.27
CA GLU A 296 29.69 2.45 -21.71
C GLU A 296 29.80 3.84 -22.37
N LYS A 297 28.88 4.76 -22.04
CA LYS A 297 28.86 6.11 -22.63
C LYS A 297 29.89 7.06 -22.00
N ARG A 298 30.23 6.85 -20.72
CA ARG A 298 31.20 7.66 -19.96
C ARG A 298 32.14 6.75 -19.15
N PRO A 299 33.17 6.17 -19.80
CA PRO A 299 34.13 5.28 -19.14
C PRO A 299 34.96 5.95 -18.02
N ASP A 300 34.98 7.28 -18.01
CA ASP A 300 35.61 8.11 -16.99
C ASP A 300 34.81 8.22 -15.69
N LEU A 301 33.51 7.87 -15.69
CA LEU A 301 32.69 7.90 -14.46
C LEU A 301 33.19 6.88 -13.44
N ARG A 302 33.64 7.39 -12.30
CA ARG A 302 33.92 6.64 -11.07
C ARG A 302 32.79 6.75 -10.05
N SER A 303 31.85 7.68 -10.27
CA SER A 303 30.66 7.82 -9.44
C SER A 303 29.86 6.53 -9.35
N ARG A 304 29.26 6.32 -8.19
CA ARG A 304 28.52 5.09 -7.88
C ARG A 304 27.03 5.36 -8.07
N LEU A 305 26.38 4.48 -8.83
CA LEU A 305 24.93 4.48 -8.97
C LEU A 305 24.29 3.74 -7.79
N TYR A 306 23.20 4.28 -7.28
CA TYR A 306 22.35 3.64 -6.29
C TYR A 306 20.89 3.69 -6.72
N TYR A 307 20.11 2.71 -6.28
CA TYR A 307 18.65 2.79 -6.33
C TYR A 307 18.14 3.21 -4.96
N TRP A 308 17.47 4.35 -4.85
CA TRP A 308 16.85 4.80 -3.60
C TRP A 308 15.35 4.53 -3.69
N VAL A 309 14.88 3.58 -2.88
CA VAL A 309 13.44 3.25 -2.86
C VAL A 309 12.66 4.40 -2.21
N GLU A 310 11.89 5.13 -3.01
CA GLU A 310 10.99 6.14 -2.48
C GLU A 310 9.77 5.47 -1.79
N THR A 311 9.33 5.98 -0.64
CA THR A 311 8.14 5.48 0.09
C THR A 311 7.21 6.61 0.51
N LEU A 312 7.18 7.69 -0.27
CA LEU A 312 6.33 8.84 -0.08
C LEU A 312 4.87 8.45 -0.31
N VAL A 313 4.00 9.18 0.38
CA VAL A 313 2.55 9.06 0.26
C VAL A 313 2.06 10.45 -0.12
N ILE A 314 1.45 10.59 -1.30
CA ILE A 314 0.89 11.88 -1.76
C ILE A 314 -0.04 12.44 -0.68
N GLY A 315 0.13 13.69 -0.28
CA GLY A 315 -0.60 14.34 0.81
C GLY A 315 0.07 14.22 2.18
N GLU A 316 1.13 13.44 2.30
CA GLU A 316 2.03 13.34 3.48
C GLU A 316 3.51 13.29 3.06
N ALA A 317 3.82 13.65 1.81
CA ALA A 317 5.11 13.38 1.19
C ALA A 317 6.22 14.19 1.87
N VAL A 318 5.98 15.46 2.18
CA VAL A 318 6.95 16.31 2.90
C VAL A 318 7.25 15.74 4.28
N ALA A 319 6.22 15.40 5.05
CA ALA A 319 6.39 14.85 6.39
C ALA A 319 7.15 13.51 6.37
N ARG A 320 6.81 12.61 5.45
CA ARG A 320 7.49 11.32 5.29
C ARG A 320 8.92 11.45 4.77
N TYR A 321 9.22 12.44 3.92
CA TYR A 321 10.57 12.68 3.45
C TYR A 321 11.48 13.22 4.57
N LEU A 322 10.99 14.17 5.38
CA LEU A 322 11.76 14.78 6.47
C LEU A 322 11.93 13.85 7.68
N SER A 323 11.04 12.88 7.87
CA SER A 323 11.07 11.95 9.00
C SER A 323 10.70 10.52 8.56
N PRO A 324 11.53 9.89 7.71
CA PRO A 324 11.25 8.56 7.22
C PRO A 324 11.45 7.53 8.33
N GLU A 325 10.65 6.46 8.34
CA GLU A 325 10.86 5.37 9.30
C GLU A 325 12.14 4.59 9.01
N ARG A 326 12.60 4.62 7.74
CA ARG A 326 13.82 4.00 7.23
C ARG A 326 14.15 4.53 5.82
N ILE A 327 15.41 4.41 5.42
CA ILE A 327 15.84 4.54 4.03
C ILE A 327 16.18 3.15 3.48
N ILE A 328 15.82 2.87 2.23
CA ILE A 328 16.15 1.60 1.56
C ILE A 328 16.94 1.91 0.29
N LEU A 329 18.11 1.28 0.15
CA LEU A 329 19.06 1.54 -0.92
C LEU A 329 19.48 0.24 -1.62
N GLY A 330 19.58 0.31 -2.94
CA GLY A 330 20.12 -0.70 -3.83
C GLY A 330 21.52 -0.31 -4.30
N GLY A 331 22.51 -1.20 -4.19
CA GLY A 331 23.87 -1.03 -4.73
C GLY A 331 24.28 -2.20 -5.62
N SER A 332 25.24 -2.01 -6.53
CA SER A 332 25.66 -3.09 -7.45
C SER A 332 26.25 -4.31 -6.75
N ASP A 333 26.94 -4.08 -5.63
CA ASP A 333 27.81 -5.06 -4.96
C ASP A 333 27.26 -5.50 -3.59
N TRP A 334 26.03 -5.09 -3.24
CA TRP A 334 25.43 -5.39 -1.95
C TRP A 334 24.61 -6.67 -2.03
N LEU A 335 25.23 -7.81 -1.74
CA LEU A 335 24.51 -9.09 -1.62
C LEU A 335 23.63 -9.04 -0.37
N GLY A 336 22.30 -9.08 -0.47
CA GLY A 336 21.40 -8.71 0.63
C GLY A 336 21.66 -9.38 2.00
N GLY A 337 21.51 -8.62 3.08
CA GLY A 337 21.60 -9.07 4.46
C GLY A 337 22.25 -8.03 5.39
N PRO A 338 21.96 -8.02 6.70
CA PRO A 338 22.56 -7.06 7.64
C PRO A 338 24.07 -7.23 7.85
N GLU A 339 24.63 -8.39 7.49
CA GLU A 339 26.06 -8.72 7.61
C GLU A 339 26.84 -8.61 6.29
N ALA A 340 26.15 -8.30 5.19
CA ALA A 340 26.81 -8.17 3.92
C ALA A 340 27.62 -6.87 3.89
N GLY A 341 28.94 -7.01 3.73
CA GLY A 341 29.83 -5.86 3.57
C GLY A 341 29.34 -4.96 2.44
N HIS A 342 29.23 -3.67 2.72
CA HIS A 342 29.06 -2.66 1.68
C HIS A 342 30.38 -1.93 1.52
N THR A 343 30.80 -1.69 0.28
CA THR A 343 31.86 -0.71 0.02
C THR A 343 31.34 0.64 0.52
N PRO A 344 32.00 1.28 1.50
CA PRO A 344 31.60 2.59 2.00
C PRO A 344 31.55 3.61 0.85
N GLU A 345 30.65 4.57 0.96
CA GLU A 345 30.57 5.69 0.04
C GLU A 345 30.33 6.93 0.89
N PRO A 346 31.39 7.69 1.23
CA PRO A 346 31.31 8.74 2.24
C PRO A 346 30.24 9.80 1.97
N THR A 347 30.02 10.18 0.70
CA THR A 347 29.05 11.20 0.30
C THR A 347 27.62 10.74 0.56
N LEU A 348 27.23 9.56 0.06
CA LEU A 348 25.94 8.93 0.30
C LEU A 348 25.74 8.63 1.77
N ASP A 349 26.76 8.10 2.45
CA ASP A 349 26.69 7.73 3.86
C ASP A 349 26.46 8.98 4.73
N ALA A 350 27.11 10.11 4.42
CA ALA A 350 26.88 11.39 5.08
C ALA A 350 25.47 11.92 4.79
N LEU A 351 25.01 11.88 3.54
CA LEU A 351 23.67 12.30 3.13
C LEU A 351 22.58 11.53 3.90
N VAL A 352 22.62 10.19 3.90
CA VAL A 352 21.58 9.38 4.54
C VAL A 352 21.65 9.43 6.07
N ALA A 353 22.81 9.71 6.65
CA ALA A 353 22.95 9.92 8.09
C ALA A 353 22.16 11.14 8.59
N ARG A 354 21.95 12.16 7.76
CA ARG A 354 21.18 13.38 8.12
C ARG A 354 19.72 13.09 8.46
N PHE A 355 19.17 11.97 7.99
CA PHE A 355 17.79 11.57 8.26
C PHE A 355 17.60 10.91 9.63
N GLY A 356 18.68 10.48 10.30
CA GLY A 356 18.61 9.90 11.65
C GLY A 356 17.75 8.62 11.76
N CYS A 357 17.62 7.86 10.67
CA CYS A 357 16.81 6.64 10.61
C CYS A 357 17.65 5.42 10.14
N PRO A 358 17.16 4.19 10.35
CA PRO A 358 17.83 2.99 9.83
C PRO A 358 17.97 3.00 8.31
N VAL A 359 19.13 2.59 7.81
CA VAL A 359 19.41 2.42 6.38
C VAL A 359 19.48 0.94 6.05
N ILE A 360 18.59 0.46 5.17
CA ILE A 360 18.54 -0.92 4.70
C ILE A 360 19.20 -1.00 3.33
N ARG A 361 20.23 -1.83 3.21
CA ARG A 361 21.04 -1.98 2.00
C ARG A 361 20.82 -3.35 1.37
N MET A 362 20.69 -3.38 0.04
CA MET A 362 20.52 -4.60 -0.76
C MET A 362 21.00 -4.39 -2.19
N ASN A 363 20.92 -5.40 -3.06
CA ASN A 363 21.25 -5.20 -4.47
C ASN A 363 20.15 -4.41 -5.20
N TYR A 364 20.46 -3.90 -6.40
CA TYR A 364 19.50 -3.16 -7.22
C TYR A 364 18.17 -3.90 -7.40
N GLU A 365 18.22 -5.16 -7.82
CA GLU A 365 17.04 -5.95 -8.13
C GLU A 365 16.15 -6.15 -6.90
N SER A 366 16.75 -6.38 -5.74
CA SER A 366 16.04 -6.51 -4.47
C SER A 366 15.39 -5.19 -4.08
N ALA A 367 16.07 -4.06 -4.29
CA ALA A 367 15.53 -2.73 -3.94
C ALA A 367 14.37 -2.33 -4.86
N GLU A 368 14.52 -2.53 -6.18
CA GLU A 368 13.46 -2.33 -7.17
C GLU A 368 12.24 -3.23 -6.86
N LEU A 369 12.48 -4.52 -6.60
CA LEU A 369 11.42 -5.45 -6.25
C LEU A 369 10.80 -5.13 -4.89
N CYS A 370 11.58 -4.64 -3.92
CA CYS A 370 11.10 -4.28 -2.58
C CYS A 370 10.01 -3.22 -2.64
N LYS A 371 10.16 -2.21 -3.52
CA LYS A 371 9.11 -1.21 -3.74
C LYS A 371 7.78 -1.85 -4.15
N ALA A 372 7.83 -2.70 -5.18
CA ALA A 372 6.64 -3.39 -5.68
C ALA A 372 6.07 -4.38 -4.66
N ALA A 373 6.93 -5.06 -3.89
CA ALA A 373 6.54 -6.01 -2.85
C ALA A 373 5.80 -5.34 -1.69
N ILE A 374 6.24 -4.14 -1.25
CA ILE A 374 5.52 -3.35 -0.25
C ILE A 374 4.09 -3.04 -0.73
N ASN A 375 3.96 -2.56 -1.98
CA ASN A 375 2.65 -2.22 -2.55
C ASN A 375 1.76 -3.46 -2.76
N LEU A 376 2.33 -4.59 -3.16
CA LEU A 376 1.64 -5.88 -3.26
C LEU A 376 1.08 -6.30 -1.89
N TYR A 377 1.88 -6.19 -0.82
CA TYR A 377 1.43 -6.53 0.53
C TYR A 377 0.28 -5.63 1.01
N LEU A 378 0.37 -4.32 0.77
CA LEU A 378 -0.70 -3.37 1.11
C LEU A 378 -1.99 -3.71 0.34
N ALA A 379 -1.89 -3.99 -0.96
CA ALA A 379 -3.03 -4.36 -1.79
C ALA A 379 -3.66 -5.71 -1.39
N ALA A 380 -2.83 -6.70 -1.05
CA ALA A 380 -3.27 -7.98 -0.52
C ALA A 380 -3.99 -7.82 0.83
N SER A 381 -3.49 -6.96 1.71
CA SER A 381 -4.08 -6.69 3.03
C SER A 381 -5.49 -6.07 2.92
N VAL A 382 -5.70 -5.14 1.99
CA VAL A 382 -7.03 -4.57 1.68
C VAL A 382 -7.94 -5.64 1.07
N THR A 383 -7.43 -6.46 0.15
CA THR A 383 -8.20 -7.54 -0.48
C THR A 383 -8.64 -8.58 0.55
N TYR A 384 -7.76 -8.95 1.47
CA TYR A 384 -8.06 -9.78 2.63
C TYR A 384 -9.16 -9.16 3.51
N ALA A 385 -9.03 -7.87 3.85
CA ALA A 385 -10.02 -7.17 4.66
C ALA A 385 -11.39 -7.12 3.98
N ASN A 386 -11.43 -6.90 2.67
CA ASN A 386 -12.68 -6.91 1.89
C ASN A 386 -13.35 -8.27 1.88
N ALA A 387 -12.59 -9.36 1.75
CA ALA A 387 -13.14 -10.71 1.80
C ALA A 387 -13.78 -11.03 3.16
N LEU A 388 -13.14 -10.60 4.26
CA LEU A 388 -13.73 -10.72 5.60
C LEU A 388 -14.95 -9.81 5.79
N ALA A 389 -14.95 -8.62 5.19
CA ALA A 389 -16.09 -7.71 5.23
C ALA A 389 -17.33 -8.35 4.58
N ASP A 390 -17.18 -9.00 3.44
CA ASP A 390 -18.28 -9.71 2.78
C ASP A 390 -18.86 -10.84 3.68
N LEU A 391 -18.00 -11.54 4.43
CA LEU A 391 -18.46 -12.54 5.41
C LEU A 391 -19.18 -11.90 6.59
N CYS A 392 -18.71 -10.74 7.08
CA CYS A 392 -19.35 -10.01 8.16
C CYS A 392 -20.79 -9.61 7.79
N GLU A 393 -20.99 -9.11 6.57
CA GLU A 393 -22.30 -8.68 6.07
C GLU A 393 -23.34 -9.80 6.02
N VAL A 394 -22.93 -11.07 5.82
CA VAL A 394 -23.86 -12.22 5.74
C VAL A 394 -23.98 -13.03 7.03
N THR A 395 -23.05 -12.89 7.95
CA THR A 395 -23.02 -13.65 9.23
C THR A 395 -23.49 -12.84 10.42
N GLY A 396 -23.60 -11.51 10.30
CA GLY A 396 -23.85 -10.61 11.42
C GLY A 396 -22.60 -10.27 12.24
N ALA A 397 -21.41 -10.72 11.82
CA ALA A 397 -20.17 -10.23 12.38
C ALA A 397 -19.90 -8.77 11.97
N SER A 398 -18.93 -8.12 12.63
CA SER A 398 -18.59 -6.71 12.37
C SER A 398 -17.08 -6.56 12.19
N MET A 399 -16.66 -6.07 11.03
CA MET A 399 -15.26 -5.71 10.78
C MET A 399 -14.77 -4.66 11.76
N ALA A 400 -15.59 -3.66 12.10
CA ALA A 400 -15.24 -2.63 13.07
C ALA A 400 -14.93 -3.22 14.46
N ALA A 401 -15.70 -4.22 14.90
CA ALA A 401 -15.45 -4.92 16.16
C ALA A 401 -14.23 -5.86 16.10
N MET A 402 -13.98 -6.50 14.96
CA MET A 402 -12.85 -7.43 14.78
C MET A 402 -11.50 -6.71 14.62
N LEU A 403 -11.49 -5.51 14.04
CA LEU A 403 -10.27 -4.76 13.71
C LEU A 403 -9.32 -4.56 14.91
N PRO A 404 -9.77 -4.10 16.10
CA PRO A 404 -8.90 -3.97 17.26
C PRO A 404 -8.27 -5.30 17.70
N ALA A 405 -9.04 -6.39 17.66
CA ALA A 405 -8.57 -7.72 18.01
C ALA A 405 -7.49 -8.22 17.03
N LEU A 406 -7.73 -8.09 15.72
CA LEU A 406 -6.75 -8.47 14.69
C LEU A 406 -5.45 -7.66 14.81
N ARG A 407 -5.54 -6.34 15.01
CA ARG A 407 -4.37 -5.45 15.15
C ARG A 407 -3.61 -5.65 16.46
N SER A 408 -4.25 -6.20 17.48
CA SER A 408 -3.60 -6.55 18.75
C SER A 408 -2.66 -7.74 18.63
N ASP A 409 -2.84 -8.60 17.62
CA ASP A 409 -1.90 -9.69 17.35
C ASP A 409 -0.58 -9.10 16.86
N ARG A 410 0.50 -9.35 17.62
CA ARG A 410 1.83 -8.79 17.35
C ARG A 410 2.38 -9.16 15.97
N ARG A 411 1.91 -10.24 15.36
CA ARG A 411 2.34 -10.69 14.02
C ARG A 411 1.67 -9.91 12.90
N ILE A 412 0.51 -9.32 13.16
CA ILE A 412 -0.23 -8.44 12.24
C ILE A 412 0.21 -7.00 12.51
N GLY A 413 0.18 -6.60 13.78
CA GLY A 413 0.65 -5.31 14.26
C GLY A 413 -0.43 -4.22 14.31
N PRO A 414 -0.23 -3.21 15.17
CA PRO A 414 -1.23 -2.18 15.46
C PRO A 414 -1.55 -1.27 14.26
N HIS A 415 -0.61 -1.14 13.33
CA HIS A 415 -0.72 -0.29 12.14
C HIS A 415 -1.05 -1.08 10.87
N ALA A 416 -1.46 -2.35 10.97
CA ALA A 416 -1.76 -3.17 9.81
C ALA A 416 -2.83 -2.55 8.91
N TYR A 417 -2.58 -2.61 7.60
CA TYR A 417 -3.41 -2.03 6.55
C TYR A 417 -4.58 -2.95 6.16
N ILE A 418 -5.39 -3.33 7.16
CA ILE A 418 -6.47 -4.32 7.06
C ILE A 418 -7.87 -3.70 7.20
N ARG A 419 -8.02 -2.42 6.80
CA ARG A 419 -9.33 -1.75 6.75
C ARG A 419 -9.99 -2.07 5.40
N PRO A 420 -11.25 -2.53 5.36
CA PRO A 420 -11.94 -2.78 4.10
C PRO A 420 -12.32 -1.46 3.42
N GLY A 421 -12.57 -1.49 2.12
CA GLY A 421 -12.85 -0.32 1.31
C GLY A 421 -13.44 -0.67 -0.05
N LEU A 422 -13.47 0.31 -0.97
CA LEU A 422 -14.05 0.16 -2.30
C LEU A 422 -13.08 -0.41 -3.36
N GLY A 423 -11.99 -1.02 -2.92
CA GLY A 423 -10.94 -1.57 -3.76
C GLY A 423 -9.71 -0.67 -3.78
N LEU A 424 -8.80 -0.96 -4.70
CA LEU A 424 -7.66 -0.11 -5.00
C LEU A 424 -8.15 1.13 -5.74
N ALA A 425 -7.56 2.27 -5.40
CA ALA A 425 -7.83 3.54 -6.05
C ALA A 425 -6.50 4.26 -6.31
N GLY A 426 -6.48 5.13 -7.33
CA GLY A 426 -5.26 5.72 -7.84
C GLY A 426 -4.50 4.77 -8.79
N GLY A 427 -3.58 5.34 -9.59
CA GLY A 427 -2.88 4.57 -10.64
C GLY A 427 -1.69 3.76 -10.16
N ASN A 428 -1.03 4.15 -9.06
CA ASN A 428 0.29 3.62 -8.71
C ASN A 428 0.25 2.15 -8.28
N LEU A 429 -0.70 1.76 -7.42
CA LEU A 429 -0.82 0.37 -6.95
C LEU A 429 -1.26 -0.58 -8.08
N GLU A 430 -2.23 -0.16 -8.91
CA GLU A 430 -2.68 -0.97 -10.05
C GLU A 430 -1.55 -1.19 -11.06
N ARG A 431 -0.80 -0.13 -11.37
CA ARG A 431 0.41 -0.20 -12.22
C ARG A 431 1.43 -1.21 -11.68
N ASP A 432 1.72 -1.17 -10.39
CA ASP A 432 2.72 -2.09 -9.80
C ASP A 432 2.25 -3.55 -9.86
N LEU A 433 0.96 -3.80 -9.64
CA LEU A 433 0.39 -5.15 -9.77
C LEU A 433 0.40 -5.66 -11.21
N VAL A 434 0.13 -4.78 -12.19
CA VAL A 434 0.24 -5.10 -13.62
C VAL A 434 1.68 -5.44 -13.98
N GLN A 435 2.65 -4.62 -13.56
CA GLN A 435 4.07 -4.87 -13.79
C GLN A 435 4.55 -6.17 -13.14
N LEU A 436 4.15 -6.46 -11.89
CA LEU A 436 4.49 -7.71 -11.22
C LEU A 436 3.90 -8.92 -11.94
N ARG A 437 2.65 -8.82 -12.44
CA ARG A 437 2.01 -9.87 -13.22
C ARG A 437 2.76 -10.13 -14.53
N GLU A 438 3.15 -9.08 -15.25
CA GLU A 438 3.91 -9.17 -16.50
C GLU A 438 5.33 -9.72 -16.27
N LEU A 439 5.99 -9.28 -15.19
CA LEU A 439 7.29 -9.80 -14.77
C LEU A 439 7.20 -11.30 -14.47
N ALA A 440 6.17 -11.72 -13.73
CA ALA A 440 5.95 -13.14 -13.42
C ALA A 440 5.70 -13.97 -14.69
N MET A 441 4.82 -13.49 -15.57
CA MET A 441 4.51 -14.19 -16.83
C MET A 441 5.73 -14.30 -17.76
N SER A 442 6.53 -13.24 -17.89
CA SER A 442 7.73 -13.25 -18.74
C SER A 442 8.83 -14.19 -18.23
N HIS A 443 8.85 -14.51 -16.94
CA HIS A 443 9.82 -15.42 -16.32
C HIS A 443 9.23 -16.79 -15.97
N GLY A 444 7.97 -17.07 -16.34
CA GLY A 444 7.31 -18.34 -16.07
C GLY A 444 7.05 -18.62 -14.59
N THR A 445 6.83 -17.58 -13.77
CA THR A 445 6.50 -17.69 -12.34
C THR A 445 5.03 -17.37 -12.05
N ASP A 446 4.60 -17.50 -10.78
CA ASP A 446 3.20 -17.34 -10.39
C ASP A 446 2.73 -15.87 -10.41
N ALA A 447 1.76 -15.60 -11.28
CA ALA A 447 1.11 -14.29 -11.41
C ALA A 447 -0.29 -14.25 -10.76
N GLY A 448 -0.70 -15.32 -10.07
CA GLY A 448 -2.04 -15.54 -9.55
C GLY A 448 -2.46 -14.56 -8.47
N LEU A 449 -1.56 -14.23 -7.53
CA LEU A 449 -1.88 -13.28 -6.46
C LEU A 449 -2.13 -11.85 -6.98
N PRO A 450 -1.24 -11.23 -7.79
CA PRO A 450 -1.54 -9.94 -8.42
C PRO A 450 -2.84 -9.95 -9.25
N ALA A 451 -3.09 -11.02 -10.01
CA ALA A 451 -4.30 -11.16 -10.81
C ALA A 451 -5.57 -11.20 -9.95
N LEU A 452 -5.57 -11.99 -8.87
CA LEU A 452 -6.68 -12.07 -7.91
C LEU A 452 -6.97 -10.71 -7.26
N ILE A 453 -5.93 -9.99 -6.84
CA ILE A 453 -6.09 -8.66 -6.23
C ILE A 453 -6.77 -7.69 -7.20
N LEU A 454 -6.31 -7.64 -8.45
CA LEU A 454 -6.90 -6.78 -9.49
C LEU A 454 -8.36 -7.14 -9.76
N GLU A 455 -8.68 -8.43 -9.91
CA GLU A 455 -10.04 -8.93 -10.13
C GLU A 455 -10.98 -8.53 -8.97
N ARG A 456 -10.55 -8.78 -7.73
CA ARG A 456 -11.34 -8.50 -6.52
C ARG A 456 -11.51 -7.00 -6.28
N SER A 457 -10.48 -6.21 -6.55
CA SER A 457 -10.55 -4.76 -6.52
C SER A 457 -11.62 -4.23 -7.48
N ALA A 458 -11.58 -4.65 -8.75
CA ALA A 458 -12.53 -4.21 -9.77
C ALA A 458 -13.98 -4.62 -9.44
N ALA A 459 -14.17 -5.80 -8.85
CA ALA A 459 -15.48 -6.29 -8.42
C ALA A 459 -16.08 -5.49 -7.26
N ARG A 460 -15.26 -4.77 -6.47
CA ARG A 460 -15.71 -4.08 -5.26
C ARG A 460 -16.68 -2.93 -5.54
N TYR A 461 -16.62 -2.31 -6.72
CA TYR A 461 -17.62 -1.33 -7.14
C TYR A 461 -19.07 -1.90 -7.14
N ALA A 462 -19.22 -3.21 -7.37
CA ALA A 462 -20.53 -3.84 -7.32
C ALA A 462 -21.18 -3.76 -5.92
N TRP A 463 -20.37 -3.70 -4.84
CA TRP A 463 -20.88 -3.46 -3.49
C TRP A 463 -21.55 -2.10 -3.40
N LEU A 464 -20.87 -1.02 -3.82
CA LEU A 464 -21.40 0.33 -3.77
C LEU A 464 -22.68 0.44 -4.60
N ARG A 465 -22.67 -0.12 -5.81
CA ARG A 465 -23.84 -0.14 -6.68
C ARG A 465 -25.03 -0.81 -6.00
N ARG A 466 -24.84 -1.98 -5.38
CA ARG A 466 -25.92 -2.68 -4.64
C ARG A 466 -26.42 -1.87 -3.44
N ALA A 467 -25.53 -1.24 -2.69
CA ALA A 467 -25.91 -0.42 -1.54
C ALA A 467 -26.75 0.79 -1.98
N VAL A 468 -26.33 1.50 -3.03
CA VAL A 468 -27.07 2.63 -3.60
C VAL A 468 -28.39 2.18 -4.22
N ASP A 469 -28.40 1.13 -5.05
CA ASP A 469 -29.62 0.60 -5.67
C ASP A 469 -30.67 0.17 -4.61
N ARG A 470 -30.23 -0.43 -3.49
CA ARG A 470 -31.13 -0.94 -2.45
C ARG A 470 -31.64 0.13 -1.49
N HIS A 471 -30.77 1.06 -1.08
CA HIS A 471 -31.05 1.97 0.03
C HIS A 471 -31.32 3.42 -0.40
N VAL A 472 -30.93 3.79 -1.61
CA VAL A 472 -31.04 5.18 -2.12
C VAL A 472 -32.04 5.25 -3.26
N LEU A 473 -31.90 4.39 -4.27
CA LEU A 473 -32.78 4.40 -5.42
C LEU A 473 -34.12 3.72 -5.10
N ARG A 474 -35.20 4.29 -5.62
CA ARG A 474 -36.57 3.76 -5.49
C ARG A 474 -37.19 3.71 -6.87
N ASP A 475 -37.97 2.68 -7.15
CA ASP A 475 -38.59 2.50 -8.47
C ASP A 475 -39.45 3.70 -8.85
N GLY A 476 -39.26 4.21 -10.07
CA GLY A 476 -40.02 5.34 -10.62
C GLY A 476 -39.69 6.73 -10.05
N ALA A 477 -38.79 6.85 -9.06
CA ALA A 477 -38.41 8.13 -8.46
C ALA A 477 -36.99 8.57 -8.84
N ARG A 478 -36.76 9.88 -8.88
CA ARG A 478 -35.42 10.49 -9.00
C ARG A 478 -35.01 11.12 -7.66
N PRO A 479 -34.38 10.36 -6.74
CA PRO A 479 -34.04 10.89 -5.42
C PRO A 479 -32.96 11.97 -5.50
N ARG A 480 -32.95 12.84 -4.49
CA ARG A 480 -31.90 13.81 -4.22
C ARG A 480 -30.81 13.15 -3.40
N VAL A 481 -29.61 13.03 -3.95
CA VAL A 481 -28.49 12.35 -3.29
C VAL A 481 -27.43 13.36 -2.92
N ALA A 482 -27.07 13.41 -1.63
CA ALA A 482 -25.85 14.09 -1.20
C ALA A 482 -24.65 13.17 -1.46
N LEU A 483 -23.58 13.69 -2.04
CA LEU A 483 -22.35 12.94 -2.29
C LEU A 483 -21.17 13.65 -1.63
N TRP A 484 -20.52 12.98 -0.69
CA TRP A 484 -19.30 13.47 -0.04
C TRP A 484 -18.09 12.72 -0.58
N GLY A 485 -17.13 13.47 -1.12
CA GLY A 485 -15.89 12.92 -1.67
C GLY A 485 -15.98 12.67 -3.17
N LEU A 486 -15.19 13.43 -3.92
CA LEU A 486 -15.01 13.31 -5.36
C LEU A 486 -13.59 12.87 -5.71
N ALA A 487 -12.58 13.24 -4.92
CA ALA A 487 -11.23 12.76 -5.06
C ALA A 487 -11.14 11.24 -4.81
N TYR A 488 -10.15 10.58 -5.41
CA TYR A 488 -9.96 9.14 -5.20
C TYR A 488 -9.50 8.78 -3.76
N LYS A 489 -8.93 9.75 -3.04
CA LYS A 489 -8.49 9.65 -1.64
C LYS A 489 -8.45 11.04 -0.99
N LYS A 490 -8.37 11.09 0.35
CA LYS A 490 -8.13 12.34 1.07
C LYS A 490 -6.78 12.99 0.72
N ASN A 491 -6.69 14.30 0.92
CA ASN A 491 -5.54 15.14 0.61
C ASN A 491 -5.09 15.06 -0.85
N SER A 492 -6.04 14.92 -1.78
CA SER A 492 -5.76 14.92 -3.23
C SER A 492 -6.82 15.67 -4.02
N ARG A 493 -6.40 16.36 -5.09
CA ARG A 493 -7.29 16.94 -6.12
C ARG A 493 -7.57 15.97 -7.27
N SER A 494 -6.92 14.81 -7.29
CA SER A 494 -6.99 13.89 -8.41
C SER A 494 -8.30 13.11 -8.42
N THR A 495 -8.94 13.09 -9.57
CA THR A 495 -10.12 12.27 -9.87
C THR A 495 -9.81 11.10 -10.81
N LYS A 496 -8.51 10.87 -11.13
CA LYS A 496 -8.10 9.74 -11.97
C LYS A 496 -8.54 8.44 -11.29
N ASN A 497 -9.31 7.63 -12.02
CA ASN A 497 -9.92 6.38 -11.55
C ASN A 497 -10.80 6.52 -10.29
N ALA A 498 -11.32 7.72 -9.99
CA ALA A 498 -12.17 7.93 -8.82
C ALA A 498 -13.53 7.24 -8.97
N ILE A 499 -13.92 6.48 -7.94
CA ILE A 499 -15.19 5.74 -7.90
C ILE A 499 -16.39 6.69 -7.87
N SER A 500 -16.23 7.88 -7.29
CA SER A 500 -17.21 8.98 -7.31
C SER A 500 -17.67 9.32 -8.72
N LEU A 501 -16.75 9.50 -9.67
CA LEU A 501 -17.08 9.81 -11.06
C LEU A 501 -17.77 8.65 -11.78
N ARG A 502 -17.46 7.41 -11.40
CA ARG A 502 -18.17 6.23 -11.91
C ARG A 502 -19.60 6.20 -11.38
N LEU A 503 -19.81 6.45 -10.09
CA LEU A 503 -21.14 6.52 -9.49
C LEU A 503 -21.98 7.65 -10.10
N LEU A 504 -21.42 8.84 -10.29
CA LEU A 504 -22.13 9.95 -10.93
C LEU A 504 -22.63 9.60 -12.34
N ARG A 505 -21.85 8.83 -13.11
CA ARG A 505 -22.28 8.34 -14.43
C ARG A 505 -23.43 7.32 -14.31
N ASP A 506 -23.34 6.40 -13.37
CA ASP A 506 -24.37 5.37 -13.15
C ASP A 506 -25.68 5.95 -12.58
N LEU A 507 -25.62 7.13 -11.97
CA LEU A 507 -26.77 7.87 -11.42
C LEU A 507 -27.38 8.86 -12.42
N ALA A 508 -26.76 9.11 -13.57
CA ALA A 508 -27.28 10.03 -14.58
C ALA A 508 -28.69 9.62 -15.02
N GLY A 509 -29.63 10.57 -15.02
CA GLY A 509 -31.06 10.36 -15.27
C GLY A 509 -31.82 9.60 -14.18
N ARG A 510 -31.14 8.95 -13.23
CA ARG A 510 -31.74 8.13 -12.15
C ARG A 510 -31.83 8.88 -10.82
N ALA A 511 -30.97 9.87 -10.60
CA ALA A 511 -30.97 10.70 -9.40
C ALA A 511 -30.63 12.17 -9.73
N VAL A 512 -30.72 13.04 -8.73
CA VAL A 512 -30.16 14.40 -8.75
C VAL A 512 -29.15 14.47 -7.62
N VAL A 513 -27.89 14.74 -7.92
CA VAL A 513 -26.78 14.70 -6.98
C VAL A 513 -26.34 16.11 -6.61
N THR A 514 -26.22 16.38 -5.31
CA THR A 514 -25.48 17.52 -4.78
C THR A 514 -24.18 16.99 -4.17
N ALA A 515 -23.06 17.26 -4.83
CA ALA A 515 -21.75 16.76 -4.42
C ALA A 515 -20.95 17.82 -3.66
N TYR A 516 -20.10 17.37 -2.75
CA TYR A 516 -19.11 18.18 -2.07
C TYR A 516 -17.79 17.43 -1.94
N ASP A 517 -16.70 18.14 -2.23
CA ASP A 517 -15.33 17.73 -1.96
C ASP A 517 -14.49 18.98 -1.68
N PRO A 518 -13.62 18.98 -0.65
CA PRO A 518 -12.78 20.14 -0.30
C PRO A 518 -11.84 20.61 -1.40
N GLN A 519 -11.43 19.70 -2.28
CA GLN A 519 -10.33 19.89 -3.21
C GLN A 519 -10.75 19.74 -4.68
N VAL A 520 -11.93 19.18 -4.94
CA VAL A 520 -12.42 18.89 -6.28
C VAL A 520 -13.75 19.60 -6.56
N THR A 521 -13.75 20.43 -7.60
CA THR A 521 -14.97 21.04 -8.15
C THR A 521 -15.25 20.48 -9.54
N LEU A 522 -16.49 20.05 -9.77
CA LEU A 522 -16.96 19.61 -11.08
C LEU A 522 -17.83 20.70 -11.74
N PRO A 523 -17.80 20.81 -13.09
CA PRO A 523 -18.75 21.66 -13.78
C PRO A 523 -20.18 21.15 -13.54
N PRO A 524 -21.17 22.04 -13.29
CA PRO A 524 -22.54 21.63 -13.07
C PRO A 524 -23.12 20.96 -14.32
N THR A 525 -24.01 20.00 -14.11
CA THR A 525 -24.79 19.34 -15.16
C THR A 525 -26.27 19.37 -14.79
N ALA A 526 -27.15 18.82 -15.64
CA ALA A 526 -28.57 18.70 -15.32
C ALA A 526 -28.81 17.91 -14.02
N ASP A 527 -27.96 16.92 -13.74
CA ASP A 527 -28.15 15.97 -12.66
C ASP A 527 -27.13 16.14 -11.52
N VAL A 528 -26.11 16.99 -11.67
CA VAL A 528 -25.03 17.16 -10.68
C VAL A 528 -24.81 18.64 -10.38
N ARG A 529 -24.88 18.98 -9.09
CA ARG A 529 -24.57 20.30 -8.54
C ARG A 529 -23.47 20.19 -7.49
N MET A 530 -22.75 21.28 -7.26
CA MET A 530 -21.75 21.38 -6.21
C MET A 530 -22.31 22.17 -5.02
N ALA A 531 -22.08 21.69 -3.80
CA ALA A 531 -22.29 22.43 -2.57
C ALA A 531 -20.99 23.14 -2.14
N SER A 532 -21.11 24.11 -1.25
CA SER A 532 -19.98 24.83 -0.62
C SER A 532 -19.51 24.19 0.69
N SER A 533 -20.28 23.27 1.26
CA SER A 533 -19.91 22.52 2.46
C SER A 533 -20.54 21.14 2.49
N ALA A 534 -19.97 20.25 3.31
CA ALA A 534 -20.49 18.90 3.53
C ALA A 534 -21.96 18.93 4.00
N LEU A 535 -22.28 19.76 5.01
CA LEU A 535 -23.64 19.87 5.53
C LEU A 535 -24.62 20.46 4.52
N GLN A 536 -24.22 21.47 3.74
CA GLN A 536 -25.11 22.04 2.72
C GLN A 536 -25.49 20.98 1.67
N ALA A 537 -24.58 20.08 1.30
CA ALA A 537 -24.88 19.00 0.36
C ALA A 537 -26.04 18.10 0.83
N THR A 538 -26.25 18.00 2.16
CA THR A 538 -27.28 17.14 2.78
C THR A 538 -28.65 17.78 2.90
N GLU A 539 -28.78 19.09 2.66
CA GLU A 539 -30.04 19.83 2.87
C GLU A 539 -31.18 19.33 1.96
N GLY A 540 -32.13 18.64 2.58
CA GLY A 540 -33.29 18.08 1.89
C GLY A 540 -32.92 16.95 0.91
N ALA A 541 -31.76 16.32 1.09
CA ALA A 541 -31.38 15.11 0.36
C ALA A 541 -32.12 13.88 0.92
N ASP A 542 -32.46 12.93 0.06
CA ASP A 542 -33.10 11.68 0.43
C ASP A 542 -32.09 10.65 0.99
N ALA A 543 -30.80 10.78 0.65
CA ALA A 543 -29.73 9.98 1.25
C ALA A 543 -28.38 10.69 1.09
N LEU A 544 -27.41 10.27 1.91
CA LEU A 544 -26.00 10.64 1.78
C LEU A 544 -25.16 9.44 1.36
N VAL A 545 -24.23 9.65 0.42
CA VAL A 545 -23.19 8.68 0.04
C VAL A 545 -21.84 9.29 0.34
N ILE A 546 -21.01 8.60 1.12
CA ILE A 546 -19.65 9.04 1.49
C ILE A 546 -18.64 8.10 0.84
N LEU A 547 -17.77 8.64 -0.02
CA LEU A 547 -16.82 7.86 -0.81
C LEU A 547 -15.35 8.15 -0.50
N THR A 548 -15.06 9.26 0.16
CA THR A 548 -13.68 9.66 0.50
C THR A 548 -13.60 9.94 2.00
N ASP A 549 -12.48 9.56 2.62
CA ASP A 549 -12.25 9.64 4.06
C ASP A 549 -11.66 10.98 4.52
N TRP A 550 -12.20 12.10 4.01
CA TRP A 550 -11.78 13.44 4.43
C TRP A 550 -12.00 13.62 5.94
N ASP A 551 -11.01 14.18 6.63
CA ASP A 551 -11.05 14.31 8.09
C ASP A 551 -12.23 15.18 8.57
N GLU A 552 -12.63 16.19 7.78
CA GLU A 552 -13.82 17.01 8.06
C GLU A 552 -15.14 16.25 8.00
N PHE A 553 -15.24 15.13 7.26
CA PHE A 553 -16.46 14.33 7.25
C PHE A 553 -16.59 13.52 8.55
N ALA A 554 -15.47 13.11 9.13
CA ALA A 554 -15.44 12.35 10.39
C ALA A 554 -15.81 13.21 11.60
N THR A 555 -15.74 14.54 11.50
CA THR A 555 -16.11 15.47 12.59
C THR A 555 -17.59 15.86 12.56
N VAL A 556 -18.34 15.51 11.51
CA VAL A 556 -19.76 15.84 11.43
C VAL A 556 -20.57 14.98 12.39
N ASP A 557 -21.40 15.63 13.21
CA ASP A 557 -22.34 14.97 14.13
C ASP A 557 -23.46 14.23 13.35
N PRO A 558 -23.62 12.90 13.54
CA PRO A 558 -24.73 12.14 12.99
C PRO A 558 -26.13 12.73 13.31
N SER A 559 -26.30 13.44 14.43
CA SER A 559 -27.56 14.13 14.76
C SER A 559 -27.89 15.21 13.73
N ALA A 560 -26.90 16.00 13.33
CA ALA A 560 -27.03 17.06 12.34
C ALA A 560 -27.38 16.51 10.94
N LEU A 561 -26.88 15.32 10.61
CA LEU A 561 -27.23 14.60 9.37
C LEU A 561 -28.68 14.14 9.39
N LYS A 562 -29.13 13.56 10.51
CA LYS A 562 -30.52 13.09 10.66
C LYS A 562 -31.53 14.22 10.48
N GLU A 563 -31.23 15.42 10.98
CA GLU A 563 -32.11 16.59 10.87
C GLU A 563 -32.20 17.14 9.43
N ARG A 564 -31.13 17.02 8.63
CA ARG A 564 -31.04 17.61 7.28
C ARG A 564 -31.55 16.69 6.18
N LEU A 565 -31.38 15.38 6.36
CA LEU A 565 -31.82 14.37 5.39
C LEU A 565 -33.33 14.13 5.50
N ARG A 566 -34.01 14.03 4.35
CA ARG A 566 -35.44 13.66 4.27
C ARG A 566 -35.68 12.22 4.69
N SER A 567 -34.74 11.34 4.34
CA SER A 567 -34.68 9.98 4.86
C SER A 567 -33.32 9.79 5.52
N PRO A 568 -33.26 9.34 6.78
CA PRO A 568 -32.02 9.29 7.55
C PRO A 568 -31.17 8.07 7.14
N VAL A 569 -30.78 7.99 5.87
CA VAL A 569 -29.99 6.90 5.28
C VAL A 569 -28.64 7.44 4.80
N VAL A 570 -27.57 6.80 5.24
CA VAL A 570 -26.20 7.10 4.82
C VAL A 570 -25.53 5.81 4.32
N VAL A 571 -25.03 5.85 3.09
CA VAL A 571 -24.09 4.85 2.56
C VAL A 571 -22.68 5.35 2.82
N ASP A 572 -22.10 4.92 3.93
CA ASP A 572 -20.76 5.31 4.38
C ASP A 572 -19.73 4.27 3.91
N ALA A 573 -19.31 4.36 2.65
CA ALA A 573 -18.35 3.44 2.07
C ALA A 573 -16.90 3.72 2.51
N ALA A 574 -16.63 4.95 2.97
CA ALA A 574 -15.35 5.37 3.53
C ALA A 574 -15.18 4.92 4.99
N GLY A 575 -16.27 4.73 5.73
CA GLY A 575 -16.29 4.33 7.14
C GLY A 575 -15.93 5.46 8.09
N VAL A 576 -16.28 6.71 7.77
CA VAL A 576 -15.87 7.90 8.55
C VAL A 576 -16.79 8.18 9.73
N LEU A 577 -18.04 7.73 9.68
CA LEU A 577 -19.01 8.01 10.73
C LEU A 577 -18.94 7.00 11.88
N ASP A 578 -19.14 7.48 13.11
CA ASP A 578 -19.30 6.60 14.28
C ASP A 578 -20.64 5.84 14.21
N GLY A 579 -20.57 4.55 13.87
CA GLY A 579 -21.73 3.68 13.78
C GLY A 579 -22.53 3.55 15.08
N ALA A 580 -21.89 3.62 16.25
CA ALA A 580 -22.61 3.59 17.53
C ALA A 580 -23.40 4.87 17.75
N HIS A 581 -22.85 6.01 17.36
CA HIS A 581 -23.57 7.28 17.37
C HIS A 581 -24.72 7.28 16.36
N CYS A 582 -24.50 6.85 15.12
CA CYS A 582 -25.56 6.74 14.10
C CYS A 582 -26.76 5.93 14.63
N ARG A 583 -26.52 4.75 15.23
CA ARG A 583 -27.59 3.94 15.83
C ARG A 583 -28.34 4.66 16.95
N ARG A 584 -27.61 5.31 17.87
CA ARG A 584 -28.19 6.03 19.02
C ARG A 584 -29.12 7.16 18.59
N VAL A 585 -28.80 7.86 17.51
CA VAL A 585 -29.66 8.94 16.99
C VAL A 585 -30.73 8.42 16.03
N GLY A 586 -30.70 7.16 15.59
CA GLY A 586 -31.64 6.61 14.61
C GLY A 586 -31.32 7.01 13.16
N LEU A 587 -30.04 7.18 12.84
CA LEU A 587 -29.52 7.35 11.48
C LEU A 587 -29.13 5.96 10.95
N THR A 588 -29.77 5.51 9.87
CA THR A 588 -29.45 4.25 9.20
C THR A 588 -28.13 4.40 8.47
N ARG A 589 -27.10 3.66 8.88
CA ARG A 589 -25.77 3.68 8.28
C ARG A 589 -25.49 2.32 7.61
N VAL A 590 -25.34 2.34 6.30
CA VAL A 590 -24.90 1.21 5.49
C VAL A 590 -23.41 1.37 5.25
N THR A 591 -22.60 0.46 5.76
CA THR A 591 -21.14 0.50 5.61
C THR A 591 -20.58 -0.88 5.27
N ILE A 592 -19.35 -0.90 4.77
CA ILE A 592 -18.66 -2.13 4.39
C ILE A 592 -18.33 -2.94 5.64
N GLY A 593 -18.69 -4.23 5.64
CA GLY A 593 -18.30 -5.16 6.70
C GLY A 593 -19.13 -5.06 7.98
N GLU A 594 -20.30 -4.46 7.90
CA GLU A 594 -21.33 -4.50 8.95
C GLU A 594 -22.64 -5.00 8.32
N SER A 595 -23.40 -5.83 9.05
CA SER A 595 -24.78 -6.12 8.64
C SER A 595 -25.60 -4.83 8.62
N PRO A 596 -26.43 -4.59 7.58
CA PRO A 596 -27.31 -3.43 7.49
C PRO A 596 -28.26 -3.27 8.68
#